data_AF-R7H6M0-F1
#
_entry.id   AF-R7H6M0-F1
#
_cell.length_a   1.000
_cell.length_b   1.000
_cell.length_c   1.000
_cell.angle_alpha   90.00
_cell.angle_beta   90.00
_cell.angle_gamma   90.00
#
_symmetry.space_group_name_H-M   'P 1'
#
loop_
_entity.id
_entity.type
_entity.pdbx_description
1 polymer ?
#
loop_
_entity_poly.entity_id
_entity_poly.type
_entity_poly.pdbx_seq_one_letter_code
_entity_poly.pdbx_strand_id
1 'polypeptide(L)'
;MNYNYAGTRELNEALASRFVVIQMPPLAKEDLERLLKDQFPSLVTKYNKQFALLFNELQKKCENGELTEKALDLRGLIDAISLIKKGIPIRDALDLGITNKIFDSYEKELIRDVIASRFPLKLHNTEVFE
;
A
#
# COMPACT_ATOMS: atom_id res chain seq x y z
N MET A 1 2.42 4.91 -18.10
CA MET A 1 1.72 6.12 -17.60
C MET A 1 0.74 5.69 -16.53
N ASN A 2 0.34 6.59 -15.64
CA ASN A 2 -0.81 6.34 -14.76
C ASN A 2 -2.08 6.59 -15.59
N TYR A 3 -2.47 5.58 -16.35
CA TYR A 3 -3.73 5.60 -17.09
C TYR A 3 -4.86 5.94 -16.11
N ASN A 4 -5.81 6.78 -16.53
CA ASN A 4 -6.94 7.25 -15.71
C ASN A 4 -6.59 8.22 -14.57
N TYR A 5 -5.33 8.60 -14.37
CA TYR A 5 -5.00 9.68 -13.44
C TYR A 5 -5.44 11.03 -14.00
N ALA A 6 -6.23 11.79 -13.24
CA ALA A 6 -6.78 13.08 -13.65
C ALA A 6 -5.68 14.02 -14.20
N GLY A 7 -5.86 14.48 -15.43
CA GLY A 7 -4.89 15.33 -16.15
C GLY A 7 -3.87 14.56 -17.00
N THR A 8 -3.81 13.23 -16.91
CA THR A 8 -3.00 12.40 -17.81
C THR A 8 -3.75 12.18 -19.12
N ARG A 9 -3.20 12.73 -20.21
CA ARG A 9 -3.70 12.46 -21.57
C ARG A 9 -3.09 11.16 -22.09
N GLU A 10 -3.86 10.46 -22.93
CA GLU A 10 -3.32 9.32 -23.65
C GLU A 10 -2.12 9.73 -24.50
N LEU A 11 -1.16 8.81 -24.62
CA LEU A 11 0.04 9.06 -25.40
C LEU A 11 -0.38 9.05 -26.86
N ASN A 12 -0.10 10.13 -27.60
CA ASN A 12 -0.33 10.10 -29.03
C ASN A 12 0.64 9.11 -29.71
N GLU A 13 0.22 8.58 -30.85
CA GLU A 13 0.96 7.52 -31.58
C GLU A 13 2.35 8.00 -32.03
N ALA A 14 2.47 9.27 -32.41
CA ALA A 14 3.74 9.85 -32.83
C ALA A 14 4.77 9.90 -31.69
N LEU A 15 4.32 10.15 -30.46
CA LEU A 15 5.17 10.11 -29.28
C LEU A 15 5.48 8.66 -28.92
N ALA A 16 4.48 7.77 -28.96
CA ALA A 16 4.66 6.35 -28.66
C ALA A 16 5.72 5.69 -29.55
N SER A 17 5.81 6.05 -30.83
CA SER A 17 6.80 5.47 -31.75
C SER A 17 8.26 5.83 -31.44
N ARG A 18 8.49 6.86 -30.61
CA ARG A 18 9.83 7.33 -30.20
C ARG A 18 10.32 6.70 -28.91
N PHE A 19 9.51 5.88 -28.25
CA PHE A 19 9.86 5.24 -26.98
C PHE A 19 9.65 3.73 -27.03
N VAL A 20 10.51 3.00 -26.34
CA VAL A 20 10.24 1.60 -26.00
C VAL A 20 9.23 1.59 -24.86
N VAL A 21 8.09 0.94 -25.07
CA VAL A 21 7.01 0.86 -24.07
C VAL A 21 7.14 -0.43 -23.29
N ILE A 22 7.34 -0.31 -21.98
CA ILE A 22 7.30 -1.44 -21.03
C ILE A 22 5.96 -1.36 -20.30
N GLN A 23 5.15 -2.42 -20.39
CA GLN A 23 3.94 -2.56 -19.59
C GLN A 23 4.32 -3.16 -18.24
N MET A 24 4.14 -2.38 -17.17
CA MET A 24 4.40 -2.86 -15.82
C MET A 24 3.21 -3.71 -15.37
N PRO A 25 3.40 -5.01 -15.05
CA PRO A 25 2.33 -5.82 -14.49
C PRO A 25 1.93 -5.32 -13.09
N PRO A 26 0.69 -5.61 -12.65
CA PRO A 26 0.30 -5.37 -11.27
C PRO A 26 1.21 -6.14 -10.31
N LEU A 27 1.46 -5.57 -9.14
CA LEU A 27 2.31 -6.19 -8.13
C LEU A 27 1.60 -7.41 -7.52
N ALA A 28 2.18 -8.61 -7.70
CA ALA A 28 1.70 -9.80 -7.04
C ALA A 28 1.99 -9.75 -5.53
N LYS A 29 1.15 -10.44 -4.75
CA LYS A 29 1.28 -10.47 -3.29
C LYS A 29 2.63 -11.05 -2.85
N GLU A 30 3.07 -12.13 -3.49
CA GLU A 30 4.33 -12.82 -3.18
C GLU A 30 5.54 -11.93 -3.50
N ASP A 31 5.46 -11.14 -4.57
CA ASP A 31 6.48 -10.15 -4.91
C ASP A 31 6.53 -9.01 -3.90
N LEU A 32 5.38 -8.57 -3.37
CA LEU A 32 5.33 -7.60 -2.29
C LEU A 32 5.93 -8.17 -1.00
N GLU A 33 5.63 -9.42 -0.62
CA GLU A 33 6.24 -10.08 0.54
C GLU A 33 7.78 -10.12 0.41
N ARG A 34 8.29 -10.44 -0.78
CA ARG A 34 9.73 -10.43 -1.08
C ARG A 34 10.31 -9.02 -0.96
N LEU A 35 9.69 -8.03 -1.62
CA LEU A 35 10.11 -6.63 -1.57
C LEU A 35 10.19 -6.11 -0.13
N LEU A 36 9.18 -6.38 0.69
CA LEU A 36 9.15 -5.95 2.09
C LEU A 36 10.21 -6.64 2.93
N LYS A 37 10.49 -7.93 2.68
CA LYS A 37 11.55 -8.65 3.40
C LYS A 37 12.94 -8.14 3.03
N ASP A 38 13.17 -7.81 1.77
CA ASP A 38 14.43 -7.24 1.29
C ASP A 38 14.68 -5.84 1.89
N GLN A 39 13.64 -4.99 1.95
CA GLN A 39 13.74 -3.66 2.56
C GLN A 39 13.81 -3.69 4.09
N PHE A 40 13.13 -4.64 4.71
CA PHE A 40 13.06 -4.77 6.16
C PHE A 40 13.47 -6.19 6.59
N PRO A 41 14.79 -6.51 6.62
CA PRO A 41 15.25 -7.86 6.94
C PRO A 41 14.80 -8.36 8.31
N SER A 42 14.65 -7.47 9.29
CA SER A 42 14.16 -7.80 10.64
C SER A 42 12.64 -7.86 10.77
N LEU A 43 11.88 -7.63 9.70
CA LEU A 43 10.42 -7.77 9.71
C LEU A 43 10.05 -9.25 9.87
N VAL A 44 9.28 -9.55 10.91
CA VAL A 44 8.82 -10.91 11.21
C VAL A 44 7.92 -11.40 10.07
N THR A 45 8.14 -12.63 9.62
CA THR A 45 7.44 -13.24 8.47
C THR A 45 5.91 -13.18 8.61
N LYS A 46 5.38 -13.36 9.83
CA LYS A 46 3.95 -13.22 10.13
C LYS A 46 3.41 -11.84 9.71
N TYR A 47 4.08 -10.77 10.12
CA TYR A 47 3.63 -9.40 9.85
C TYR A 47 3.93 -8.95 8.43
N ASN A 48 5.02 -9.44 7.81
CA ASN A 48 5.25 -9.27 6.38
C ASN A 48 4.04 -9.75 5.55
N LYS A 49 3.55 -10.97 5.84
CA LYS A 49 2.34 -11.51 5.22
C LYS A 49 1.10 -10.65 5.48
N GLN A 50 0.94 -10.12 6.69
CA GLN A 50 -0.20 -9.24 7.02
C GLN A 50 -0.15 -7.92 6.24
N PHE A 51 1.02 -7.29 6.06
CA PHE A 51 1.14 -6.09 5.25
C PHE A 51 0.86 -6.36 3.77
N ALA A 52 1.34 -7.49 3.23
CA ALA A 52 1.03 -7.88 1.86
C ALA A 52 -0.47 -8.18 1.66
N LEU A 53 -1.11 -8.85 2.63
CA LEU A 53 -2.55 -9.07 2.63
C LEU A 53 -3.35 -7.77 2.74
N LEU A 54 -2.94 -6.83 3.59
CA LEU A 54 -3.54 -5.50 3.68
C LEU A 54 -3.53 -4.82 2.31
N PHE A 55 -2.38 -4.75 1.65
CA PHE A 55 -2.26 -4.10 0.35
C PHE A 55 -3.13 -4.77 -0.72
N ASN A 56 -3.14 -6.10 -0.77
CA ASN A 56 -3.98 -6.84 -1.72
C ASN A 56 -5.49 -6.67 -1.46
N GLU A 57 -5.89 -6.53 -0.20
CA GLU A 57 -7.29 -6.27 0.15
C GLU A 57 -7.73 -4.86 -0.26
N LEU A 58 -6.88 -3.85 -0.02
CA LEU A 58 -7.11 -2.50 -0.55
C LEU A 58 -7.21 -2.52 -2.08
N GLN A 59 -6.33 -3.28 -2.76
CA GLN A 59 -6.35 -3.44 -4.21
C GLN A 59 -7.69 -3.99 -4.71
N LYS A 60 -8.19 -5.07 -4.11
CA LYS A 60 -9.50 -5.64 -4.45
C LYS A 60 -10.65 -4.67 -4.21
N LYS A 61 -10.59 -3.90 -3.13
CA LYS A 61 -11.60 -2.87 -2.85
C LYS A 61 -11.59 -1.75 -3.90
N CYS A 62 -10.42 -1.36 -4.40
CA CYS A 62 -10.32 -0.45 -5.54
C CYS A 62 -10.88 -1.06 -6.83
N GLU A 63 -10.56 -2.32 -7.12
CA GLU A 63 -11.09 -3.05 -8.29
C GLU A 63 -12.63 -3.16 -8.26
N ASN A 64 -13.21 -3.30 -7.07
CA ASN A 64 -14.66 -3.33 -6.85
C ASN A 64 -15.32 -1.94 -6.84
N GLY A 65 -14.54 -0.85 -6.92
CA GLY A 65 -15.04 0.51 -6.85
C GLY A 65 -15.45 1.00 -5.45
N GLU A 66 -15.06 0.28 -4.39
CA GLU A 66 -15.30 0.68 -2.99
C GLU A 66 -14.31 1.74 -2.51
N LEU A 67 -13.10 1.75 -3.08
CA LEU A 67 -12.02 2.71 -2.77
C LEU A 67 -11.48 3.34 -4.06
N THR A 68 -11.03 4.58 -3.96
CA THR A 68 -10.29 5.23 -5.04
C THR A 68 -8.87 4.68 -5.15
N GLU A 69 -8.27 4.75 -6.35
CA GLU A 69 -6.87 4.29 -6.58
C GLU A 69 -5.84 5.00 -5.67
N LYS A 70 -6.20 6.14 -5.07
CA LYS A 70 -5.37 6.85 -4.08
C LYS A 70 -5.08 6.00 -2.84
N ALA A 71 -5.93 5.03 -2.52
CA ALA A 71 -5.70 4.11 -1.40
C ALA A 71 -4.57 3.10 -1.68
N LEU A 72 -4.21 2.87 -2.95
CA LEU A 72 -3.14 1.95 -3.37
C LEU A 72 -1.76 2.60 -3.35
N ASP A 73 -1.37 3.12 -2.18
CA ASP A 73 -0.07 3.77 -2.00
C ASP A 73 0.98 2.79 -1.44
N LEU A 74 1.69 2.10 -2.33
CA LEU A 74 2.80 1.21 -1.94
C LEU A 74 3.91 1.96 -1.20
N ARG A 75 4.20 3.21 -1.61
CA ARG A 75 5.22 4.03 -0.94
C ARG A 75 4.76 4.38 0.47
N GLY A 76 3.50 4.79 0.61
CA GLY A 76 2.85 5.04 1.89
C GLY A 76 2.90 3.85 2.83
N LEU A 77 2.70 2.63 2.32
CA LEU A 77 2.86 1.40 3.10
C LEU A 77 4.31 1.19 3.57
N ILE A 78 5.30 1.35 2.68
CA ILE A 78 6.72 1.21 3.03
C ILE A 78 7.13 2.26 4.08
N ASP A 79 6.68 3.50 3.91
CA ASP A 79 6.92 4.59 4.86
C ASP A 79 6.29 4.29 6.23
N ALA A 80 5.06 3.76 6.25
CA ALA A 80 4.41 3.33 7.49
C ALA A 80 5.21 2.22 8.19
N ILE A 81 5.67 1.20 7.47
CA ILE A 81 6.49 0.11 8.04
C ILE A 81 7.81 0.67 8.61
N SER A 82 8.43 1.64 7.93
CA SER A 82 9.61 2.36 8.41
C SER A 82 9.35 3.13 9.71
N LEU A 83 8.17 3.78 9.84
CA LEU A 83 7.75 4.46 11.07
C LEU A 83 7.53 3.47 12.23
N ILE A 84 6.95 2.30 11.95
CA ILE A 84 6.75 1.26 12.98
C ILE A 84 8.09 0.77 13.51
N LYS A 85 9.08 0.58 12.62
CA LYS A 85 10.44 0.21 13.02
C LYS A 85 11.07 1.26 13.95
N LYS A 86 10.72 2.54 13.77
CA LYS A 86 11.16 3.65 14.62
C LYS A 86 10.34 3.81 15.92
N GLY A 87 9.38 2.92 16.16
CA GLY A 87 8.59 2.88 17.39
C GLY A 87 7.24 3.58 17.34
N ILE A 88 6.80 4.07 16.16
CA ILE A 88 5.45 4.60 16.03
C ILE A 88 4.43 3.43 16.09
N PRO A 89 3.34 3.56 16.86
CA PRO A 89 2.30 2.53 16.90
C PRO A 89 1.76 2.20 15.50
N ILE A 90 1.47 0.92 15.25
CA ILE A 90 1.10 0.45 13.92
C ILE A 90 -0.08 1.19 13.30
N ARG A 91 -1.12 1.49 14.09
CA ARG A 91 -2.31 2.18 13.60
C ARG A 91 -2.00 3.62 13.22
N ASP A 92 -1.22 4.32 14.04
CA ASP A 92 -0.81 5.69 13.78
C ASP A 92 0.08 5.77 12.54
N ALA A 93 1.03 4.84 12.40
CA ALA A 93 1.91 4.75 11.24
C ALA A 93 1.13 4.48 9.93
N LEU A 94 0.15 3.57 9.95
CA LEU A 94 -0.69 3.27 8.80
C LEU A 94 -1.66 4.42 8.49
N ASP A 95 -2.16 5.14 9.50
CA ASP A 95 -2.95 6.33 9.29
C ASP A 95 -2.13 7.44 8.61
N LEU A 96 -0.88 7.65 9.03
CA LEU A 96 0.03 8.61 8.40
C LEU A 96 0.42 8.19 6.97
N GLY A 97 0.68 6.90 6.75
CA GLY A 97 1.15 6.37 5.47
C GLY A 97 0.04 6.23 4.42
N ILE A 98 -1.19 5.94 4.84
CA ILE A 98 -2.29 5.55 3.94
C ILE A 98 -3.54 6.40 4.22
N THR A 99 -4.19 6.20 5.37
CA THR A 99 -5.55 6.72 5.64
C THR A 99 -5.66 8.24 5.51
N ASN A 100 -4.70 9.00 6.06
CA ASN A 100 -4.75 10.46 6.09
C ASN A 100 -4.54 11.13 4.72
N LYS A 101 -4.08 10.38 3.72
CA LYS A 101 -3.93 10.86 2.34
C LYS A 101 -5.24 10.81 1.56
N ILE A 102 -6.23 10.11 2.07
CA ILE A 102 -7.59 10.08 1.53
C ILE A 102 -8.36 11.29 2.07
N PHE A 103 -9.27 11.86 1.29
CA PHE A 103 -10.06 13.01 1.73
C PHE A 103 -11.49 12.62 2.09
N ASP A 104 -12.04 11.61 1.40
CA ASP A 104 -13.35 11.06 1.69
C ASP A 104 -13.36 10.33 3.04
N SER A 105 -14.32 10.66 3.90
CA SER A 105 -14.42 10.09 5.25
C SER A 105 -14.88 8.63 5.26
N TYR A 106 -15.74 8.24 4.31
CA TYR A 106 -16.21 6.87 4.19
C TYR A 106 -15.07 5.94 3.76
N GLU A 107 -14.28 6.36 2.77
CA GLU A 107 -13.08 5.61 2.37
C GLU A 107 -12.08 5.47 3.53
N LYS A 108 -11.89 6.53 4.34
CA LYS A 108 -11.03 6.47 5.54
C LYS A 108 -11.48 5.42 6.55
N GLU A 109 -12.78 5.39 6.84
CA GLU A 109 -13.36 4.41 7.77
C GLU A 109 -13.17 2.99 7.23
N LEU A 110 -13.45 2.77 5.95
CA LEU A 110 -13.27 1.48 5.32
C LEU A 110 -11.81 1.00 5.36
N ILE A 111 -10.84 1.89 5.12
CA ILE A 111 -9.41 1.57 5.24
C ILE A 111 -9.05 1.20 6.69
N ARG A 112 -9.56 1.94 7.68
CA ARG A 112 -9.32 1.66 9.10
C ARG A 112 -9.92 0.33 9.54
N ASP A 113 -11.08 -0.04 9.02
CA ASP A 113 -11.70 -1.33 9.28
C ASP A 113 -10.86 -2.49 8.73
N VAL A 114 -10.35 -2.35 7.51
CA VAL A 114 -9.42 -3.31 6.92
C VAL A 114 -8.16 -3.44 7.78
N ILE A 115 -7.55 -2.32 8.19
CA ILE A 115 -6.37 -2.31 9.08
C ILE A 115 -6.71 -3.01 10.40
N ALA A 116 -7.85 -2.70 11.01
CA ALA A 116 -8.27 -3.26 12.28
C ALA A 116 -8.53 -4.77 12.23
N SER A 117 -8.97 -5.28 11.08
CA SER A 117 -9.17 -6.72 10.85
C SER A 117 -7.86 -7.52 10.79
N ARG A 118 -6.74 -6.85 10.54
CA ARG A 118 -5.40 -7.48 10.35
C ARG A 118 -4.50 -7.30 11.56
N PHE A 119 -4.57 -6.14 12.23
CA PHE A 119 -3.66 -5.78 13.30
C PHE A 119 -4.39 -5.49 14.63
N PRO A 120 -3.99 -6.15 15.73
CA PRO A 120 -4.59 -5.89 17.03
C PRO A 120 -4.29 -4.47 17.51
N LEU A 121 -5.19 -3.91 18.33
CA LEU A 121 -5.06 -2.56 18.88
C LEU A 121 -3.75 -2.34 19.66
N LYS A 122 -3.32 -3.35 20.41
CA LYS A 122 -2.13 -3.31 21.26
C LYS A 122 -1.00 -4.13 20.66
N LEU A 123 -0.60 -3.80 19.44
CA LEU A 123 0.57 -4.43 18.80
C LEU A 123 1.80 -3.56 19.05
N HIS A 124 2.81 -4.14 19.70
CA HIS A 124 4.07 -3.46 19.94
C HIS A 124 5.04 -3.64 18.77
N ASN A 125 5.89 -2.64 18.54
CA ASN A 125 6.90 -2.67 17.48
C ASN A 125 7.87 -3.85 17.62
N THR A 126 8.20 -4.27 18.84
CA THR A 126 9.05 -5.43 19.15
C THR A 126 8.41 -6.77 18.78
N GLU A 127 7.10 -6.81 18.54
CA GLU A 127 6.43 -8.00 18.01
C GLU A 127 6.50 -8.03 16.48
N VAL A 128 6.61 -6.86 15.84
CA VAL A 128 6.63 -6.71 14.38
C VAL A 128 8.04 -6.87 13.82
N PHE A 129 9.05 -6.39 14.56
CA PHE A 129 10.45 -6.44 14.20
C PHE A 129 11.25 -7.21 15.25
N GLU A 130 12.13 -8.10 14.77
CA GLU A 130 13.17 -8.80 15.56
C GLU A 130 14.42 -7.93 15.77
#